data_AF-C5PFK8-F1
#
_entry.id   AF-C5PFK8-F1
#
_cell.length_a   1.000
_cell.length_b   1.000
_cell.length_c   1.000
_cell.angle_alpha   90.00
_cell.angle_beta   90.00
_cell.angle_gamma   90.00
#
_symmetry.space_group_name_H-M   'P 1'
#
loop_
_entity.id
_entity.type
_entity.pdbx_description
1 polymer ?
#
loop_
_entity_poly.entity_id
_entity_poly.type
_entity_poly.pdbx_seq_one_letter_code
_entity_poly.pdbx_strand_id
1 'polypeptide(L)'
;MEQPPQASLLSLPNELLDHIISFLSSDTSPSLRNLREIPDHNISASPARDLKAVSRTTSRLRPLARPYLFSYSRYELRDQDRFLSFIRQYSLGRHVRSLVISVRSIFPGSEKPFWWKQLLAELDPEIITLIAPPFFLADIAQASLEGTHTWAFDVSLQTIHFQQPRRDRPLHGGSLESTASPPEPDKAAMGVDDVGRSDSFFTARPWTEILFNEGSSIKAYRNEKYYFLHLPSLMNHWGSVDPLQNAILPYPVSVISRLTSFQYTSLFPFYNHTNLVLKVIRNMTNLRYLSFQLAPSPKNLHKTFSEEQKLGSLDPKEPWMELDRSYWLISHSVRYLAVQGKLEQFRTWDFELETLRESIVAKIDGRLRSKWKHDGTGLWIKNISSQENSVVSNSDTD
;
A
#
# COMPACT_ATOMS: atom_id res chain seq x y z
N MET A 1 -62.45 16.55 2.00
CA MET A 1 -61.36 15.56 2.12
C MET A 1 -60.06 16.33 2.11
N GLU A 2 -59.48 16.61 3.28
CA GLU A 2 -58.13 17.16 3.37
C GLU A 2 -57.13 16.06 3.03
N GLN A 3 -56.26 16.34 2.05
CA GLN A 3 -55.13 15.48 1.72
C GLN A 3 -54.19 15.43 2.93
N PRO A 4 -53.74 14.24 3.39
CA PRO A 4 -52.73 14.18 4.44
C PRO A 4 -51.48 14.95 3.98
N PRO A 5 -50.81 15.70 4.88
CA PRO A 5 -49.64 16.49 4.51
C PRO A 5 -48.59 15.55 3.90
N GLN A 6 -48.17 15.84 2.67
CA GLN A 6 -47.11 15.09 2.01
C GLN A 6 -45.85 15.18 2.87
N ALA A 7 -45.44 14.06 3.45
CA ALA A 7 -44.19 13.95 4.19
C ALA A 7 -43.04 14.19 3.20
N SER A 8 -42.44 15.38 3.27
CA SER A 8 -41.27 15.73 2.49
C SER A 8 -40.03 15.26 3.23
N LEU A 9 -39.11 14.56 2.56
CA LEU A 9 -37.81 14.17 3.14
C LEU A 9 -37.08 15.39 3.75
N LEU A 10 -37.27 16.57 3.16
CA LEU A 10 -36.66 17.81 3.62
C LEU A 10 -37.30 18.37 4.91
N SER A 11 -38.42 17.82 5.41
CA SER A 11 -38.96 18.21 6.72
C SER A 11 -38.19 17.58 7.89
N LEU A 12 -37.35 16.57 7.63
CA LEU A 12 -36.55 15.92 8.65
C LEU A 12 -35.48 16.86 9.24
N PRO A 13 -35.10 16.67 10.52
CA PRO A 13 -33.92 17.30 11.13
C PRO A 13 -32.62 16.96 10.38
N ASN A 14 -31.60 17.82 10.52
CA ASN A 14 -30.33 17.64 9.83
C ASN A 14 -29.59 16.37 10.27
N GLU A 15 -29.78 15.94 11.51
CA GLU A 15 -29.18 14.74 12.10
C GLU A 15 -29.71 13.47 11.42
N LEU A 16 -31.03 13.42 11.16
CA LEU A 16 -31.64 12.30 10.45
C LEU A 16 -31.24 12.31 8.98
N LEU A 17 -31.17 13.49 8.35
CA LEU A 17 -30.68 13.62 6.98
C LEU A 17 -29.20 13.19 6.87
N ASP A 18 -28.36 13.59 7.81
CA ASP A 18 -26.95 13.19 7.87
C ASP A 18 -26.81 11.67 8.05
N HIS A 19 -27.59 11.07 8.95
CA HIS A 19 -27.62 9.64 9.13
C HIS A 19 -28.06 8.89 7.86
N ILE A 20 -29.08 9.37 7.16
CA ILE A 20 -29.52 8.80 5.88
C ILE A 20 -28.39 8.89 4.83
N ILE A 21 -27.72 10.04 4.74
CA ILE A 21 -26.60 10.25 3.81
C ILE A 21 -25.42 9.33 4.15
N SER A 22 -25.20 9.03 5.42
CA SER A 22 -24.11 8.16 5.86
C SER A 22 -24.18 6.75 5.24
N PHE A 23 -25.38 6.22 4.99
CA PHE A 23 -25.58 4.93 4.31
C PHE A 23 -25.19 4.94 2.82
N LEU A 24 -25.04 6.13 2.22
CA LEU A 24 -24.55 6.27 0.84
C LEU A 24 -23.01 6.32 0.78
N SER A 25 -22.33 6.44 1.92
CA SER A 25 -20.88 6.42 1.99
C SER A 25 -20.37 4.97 1.96
N SER A 26 -19.32 4.73 1.18
CA SER A 26 -18.59 3.46 1.20
C SER A 26 -17.67 3.41 2.41
N ASP A 27 -17.64 2.28 3.12
CA ASP A 27 -16.69 2.03 4.21
C ASP A 27 -15.27 1.76 3.69
N THR A 28 -15.12 1.50 2.39
CA THR A 28 -13.83 1.19 1.76
C THR A 28 -13.47 2.21 0.70
N SER A 29 -12.19 2.61 0.66
CA SER A 29 -11.64 3.47 -0.40
C SER A 29 -11.76 2.77 -1.77
N PRO A 30 -12.32 3.42 -2.80
CA PRO A 30 -12.42 2.83 -4.14
C PRO A 30 -11.07 2.40 -4.73
N SER A 31 -9.99 3.10 -4.33
CA SER A 31 -8.62 2.82 -4.79
C SER A 31 -8.14 1.41 -4.41
N LEU A 32 -8.49 0.91 -3.22
CA LEU A 32 -8.04 -0.39 -2.69
C LEU A 32 -8.34 -1.55 -3.65
N ARG A 33 -9.44 -1.47 -4.40
CA ARG A 33 -9.84 -2.52 -5.35
C ARG A 33 -8.87 -2.68 -6.52
N ASN A 34 -8.25 -1.57 -6.94
CA ASN A 34 -7.41 -1.50 -8.13
C ASN A 34 -5.92 -1.34 -7.81
N LEU A 35 -5.52 -1.29 -6.53
CA LEU A 35 -4.11 -1.13 -6.12
C LEU A 35 -3.20 -2.27 -6.61
N ARG A 36 -3.78 -3.42 -6.92
CA ARG A 36 -3.10 -4.63 -7.41
C ARG A 36 -2.94 -4.69 -8.91
N GLU A 37 -3.62 -3.81 -9.64
CA GLU A 37 -3.56 -3.76 -11.10
C GLU A 37 -2.41 -2.86 -11.56
N ILE A 38 -2.08 -2.89 -12.85
CA ILE A 38 -1.04 -2.01 -13.40
C ILE A 38 -1.33 -0.55 -12.97
N PRO A 39 -0.35 0.15 -12.36
CA PRO A 39 -0.51 1.52 -11.90
C PRO A 39 -1.07 2.45 -12.99
N ASP A 40 -2.15 3.14 -12.66
CA ASP A 40 -2.77 4.16 -13.50
C ASP A 40 -3.32 5.29 -12.60
N HIS A 41 -3.39 6.51 -13.11
CA HIS A 41 -3.99 7.65 -12.42
C HIS A 41 -5.49 7.48 -12.15
N ASN A 42 -6.14 6.48 -12.74
CA ASN A 42 -7.57 6.21 -12.56
C ASN A 42 -7.87 5.08 -11.56
N ILE A 43 -6.91 4.59 -10.77
CA ILE A 43 -7.18 3.54 -9.77
C ILE A 43 -8.29 3.92 -8.78
N SER A 44 -8.46 5.22 -8.50
CA SER A 44 -9.48 5.75 -7.58
C SER A 44 -10.84 6.00 -8.26
N ALA A 45 -11.00 5.66 -9.54
CA ALA A 45 -12.25 5.88 -10.25
C ALA A 45 -13.34 4.95 -9.69
N SER A 46 -14.49 5.53 -9.34
CA SER A 46 -15.65 4.79 -8.86
C SER A 46 -16.85 5.10 -9.75
N PRO A 47 -17.65 4.08 -10.13
CA PRO A 47 -18.93 4.31 -10.82
C PRO A 47 -19.99 4.91 -9.89
N ALA A 48 -19.83 4.81 -8.57
CA ALA A 48 -20.78 5.34 -7.59
C ALA A 48 -20.85 6.88 -7.67
N ARG A 49 -22.07 7.40 -7.84
CA ARG A 49 -22.35 8.85 -7.99
C ARG A 49 -23.37 9.36 -6.98
N ASP A 50 -23.77 8.54 -6.02
CA ASP A 50 -24.92 8.81 -5.15
C ASP A 50 -24.72 10.06 -4.30
N LEU A 51 -23.59 10.17 -3.59
CA LEU A 51 -23.23 11.37 -2.83
C LEU A 51 -23.10 12.62 -3.72
N LYS A 52 -22.60 12.46 -4.95
CA LYS A 52 -22.53 13.58 -5.92
C LYS A 52 -23.93 14.01 -6.34
N ALA A 53 -24.84 13.08 -6.60
CA ALA A 53 -26.22 13.36 -6.94
C ALA A 53 -26.94 14.08 -5.78
N VAL A 54 -26.84 13.54 -4.55
CA VAL A 54 -27.42 14.15 -3.35
C VAL A 54 -26.90 15.57 -3.13
N SER A 55 -25.60 15.82 -3.31
CA SER A 55 -25.03 17.16 -3.15
C SER A 55 -25.57 18.21 -4.15
N ARG A 56 -26.20 17.76 -5.24
CA ARG A 56 -26.74 18.59 -6.33
C ARG A 56 -28.26 18.79 -6.25
N THR A 57 -28.98 18.07 -5.39
CA THR A 57 -30.44 18.17 -5.32
C THR A 57 -30.90 19.47 -4.69
N THR A 58 -30.35 19.82 -3.52
CA THR A 58 -30.73 21.03 -2.77
C THR A 58 -29.54 21.68 -2.08
N SER A 59 -29.63 23.00 -1.84
CA SER A 59 -28.62 23.74 -1.09
C SER A 59 -28.45 23.25 0.35
N ARG A 60 -29.51 22.67 0.95
CA ARG A 60 -29.49 22.12 2.31
C ARG A 60 -28.75 20.78 2.41
N LEU A 61 -28.89 19.90 1.42
CA LEU A 61 -28.21 18.59 1.42
C LEU A 61 -26.73 18.69 1.02
N ARG A 62 -26.35 19.72 0.26
CA ARG A 62 -24.97 19.95 -0.16
C ARG A 62 -23.94 20.00 1.00
N PRO A 63 -24.12 20.79 2.07
CA PRO A 63 -23.19 20.80 3.19
C PRO A 63 -23.17 19.49 3.98
N LEU A 64 -24.30 18.78 4.09
CA LEU A 64 -24.39 17.49 4.79
C LEU A 64 -23.67 16.37 4.01
N ALA A 65 -23.76 16.37 2.68
CA ALA A 65 -23.08 15.38 1.84
C ALA A 65 -21.57 15.64 1.70
N ARG A 66 -21.10 16.87 1.93
CA ARG A 66 -19.71 17.28 1.66
C ARG A 66 -18.68 16.50 2.49
N PRO A 67 -18.83 16.31 3.82
CA PRO A 67 -17.94 15.46 4.61
C PRO A 67 -17.74 14.08 4.00
N TYR A 68 -18.83 13.38 3.68
CA TYR A 68 -18.80 12.03 3.11
C TYR A 68 -18.16 11.99 1.72
N LEU A 69 -18.43 13.00 0.89
CA LEU A 69 -17.88 13.10 -0.46
C LEU A 69 -16.37 13.30 -0.48
N PHE A 70 -15.82 13.98 0.52
CA PHE A 70 -14.38 14.27 0.62
C PHE A 70 -13.63 13.36 1.61
N SER A 71 -14.31 12.38 2.22
CA SER A 71 -13.66 11.33 3.03
C SER A 71 -12.57 10.57 2.29
N TYR A 72 -12.79 10.36 0.98
CA TYR A 72 -11.84 9.75 0.07
C TYR A 72 -11.52 10.77 -1.02
N SER A 73 -10.41 11.47 -0.86
CA SER A 73 -10.02 12.58 -1.74
C SER A 73 -8.92 12.18 -2.70
N ARG A 74 -8.86 12.85 -3.85
CA ARG A 74 -7.73 12.75 -4.78
C ARG A 74 -7.34 14.13 -5.32
N TYR A 75 -6.05 14.34 -5.53
CA TYR A 75 -5.55 15.50 -6.27
C TYR A 75 -4.25 15.16 -7.02
N GLU A 76 -3.90 16.00 -8.00
CA GLU A 76 -2.60 15.96 -8.65
C GLU A 76 -1.64 16.88 -7.89
N LEU A 77 -0.40 16.46 -7.63
CA LEU A 77 0.50 17.17 -6.70
C LEU A 77 0.66 18.67 -7.00
N ARG A 78 0.70 19.05 -8.28
CA ARG A 78 0.72 20.46 -8.73
C ARG A 78 -0.45 21.32 -8.21
N ASP A 79 -1.60 20.69 -7.92
CA ASP A 79 -2.83 21.32 -7.45
C ASP A 79 -2.95 21.31 -5.91
N GLN A 80 -1.89 20.91 -5.19
CA GLN A 80 -1.91 20.77 -3.73
C GLN A 80 -2.44 22.02 -3.02
N ASP A 81 -1.93 23.21 -3.36
CA ASP A 81 -2.34 24.45 -2.68
C ASP A 81 -3.83 24.75 -2.88
N ARG A 82 -4.35 24.48 -4.09
CA ARG A 82 -5.78 24.65 -4.40
C ARG A 82 -6.63 23.65 -3.63
N PHE A 83 -6.18 22.40 -3.55
CA PHE A 83 -6.84 21.37 -2.76
C PHE A 83 -6.87 21.72 -1.28
N LEU A 84 -5.73 22.09 -0.69
CA LEU A 84 -5.63 22.49 0.72
C LEU A 84 -6.48 23.72 1.03
N SER A 85 -6.47 24.73 0.15
CA SER A 85 -7.32 25.92 0.27
C SER A 85 -8.81 25.56 0.29
N PHE A 86 -9.23 24.63 -0.57
CA PHE A 86 -10.60 24.10 -0.58
C PHE A 86 -10.95 23.37 0.72
N ILE A 87 -10.05 22.51 1.22
CA ILE A 87 -10.26 21.77 2.46
C ILE A 87 -10.40 22.73 3.65
N ARG A 88 -9.58 23.79 3.73
CA ARG A 88 -9.69 24.84 4.75
C ARG A 88 -11.00 25.61 4.65
N GLN A 89 -11.36 26.07 3.45
CA GLN A 89 -12.58 26.86 3.20
C GLN A 89 -13.83 26.15 3.72
N TYR A 90 -13.89 24.83 3.59
CA TYR A 90 -15.05 24.02 3.99
C TYR A 90 -14.85 23.23 5.28
N SER A 91 -13.76 23.45 6.02
CA SER A 91 -13.42 22.75 7.27
C SER A 91 -13.46 21.22 7.15
N LEU A 92 -12.97 20.69 6.04
CA LEU A 92 -13.06 19.27 5.70
C LEU A 92 -11.91 18.42 6.26
N GLY A 93 -10.87 19.04 6.83
CA GLY A 93 -9.62 18.35 7.17
C GLY A 93 -9.81 17.11 8.05
N ARG A 94 -10.70 17.18 9.04
CA ARG A 94 -11.03 16.05 9.94
C ARG A 94 -11.81 14.92 9.27
N HIS A 95 -12.40 15.16 8.11
CA HIS A 95 -13.21 14.19 7.39
C HIS A 95 -12.39 13.41 6.37
N VAL A 96 -11.26 13.94 5.90
CA VAL A 96 -10.38 13.25 4.94
C VAL A 96 -9.71 12.05 5.61
N ARG A 97 -10.19 10.84 5.29
CA ARG A 97 -9.65 9.57 5.80
C ARG A 97 -8.57 9.00 4.89
N SER A 98 -8.75 9.14 3.58
CA SER A 98 -7.85 8.57 2.57
C SER A 98 -7.59 9.59 1.48
N LEU A 99 -6.34 9.60 1.03
CA LEU A 99 -5.87 10.54 0.04
C LEU A 99 -5.09 9.83 -1.06
N VAL A 100 -5.49 10.05 -2.31
CA VAL A 100 -4.73 9.61 -3.49
C VAL A 100 -4.05 10.81 -4.12
N ILE A 101 -2.73 10.75 -4.23
CA ILE A 101 -1.89 11.82 -4.79
C ILE A 101 -1.26 11.30 -6.06
N SER A 102 -1.61 11.96 -7.16
CA SER A 102 -1.10 11.64 -8.49
C SER A 102 0.03 12.59 -8.84
N VAL A 103 1.15 12.05 -9.33
CA VAL A 103 2.26 12.83 -9.85
C VAL A 103 2.41 12.52 -11.32
N ARG A 104 2.23 13.54 -12.17
CA ARG A 104 2.37 13.42 -13.63
C ARG A 104 3.67 14.02 -14.15
N SER A 105 4.40 14.75 -13.31
CA SER A 105 5.69 15.27 -13.73
C SER A 105 6.67 14.13 -13.95
N ILE A 106 7.28 14.15 -15.12
CA ILE A 106 8.35 13.23 -15.53
C ILE A 106 9.74 13.73 -15.14
N PHE A 107 9.84 14.95 -14.61
CA PHE A 107 11.12 15.57 -14.21
C PHE A 107 11.25 15.55 -12.68
N PRO A 108 12.13 14.70 -12.12
CA PRO A 108 12.46 14.73 -10.70
C PRO A 108 12.87 16.15 -10.28
N GLY A 109 12.31 16.64 -9.18
CA GLY A 109 12.60 17.99 -8.66
C GLY A 109 11.79 19.15 -9.25
N SER A 110 10.89 18.92 -10.22
CA SER A 110 9.96 19.97 -10.68
C SER A 110 8.87 20.29 -9.65
N GLU A 111 8.60 19.34 -8.76
CA GLU A 111 7.61 19.45 -7.71
C GLU A 111 8.24 20.07 -6.46
N LYS A 112 7.40 20.68 -5.60
CA LYS A 112 7.90 21.34 -4.39
C LYS A 112 8.62 20.32 -3.50
N PRO A 113 9.88 20.57 -3.07
CA PRO A 113 10.56 19.69 -2.15
C PRO A 113 9.80 19.63 -0.82
N PHE A 114 9.76 18.45 -0.21
CA PHE A 114 9.09 18.24 1.08
C PHE A 114 7.60 18.66 1.10
N TRP A 115 6.90 18.63 -0.05
CA TRP A 115 5.48 19.00 -0.16
C TRP A 115 4.59 18.32 0.88
N TRP A 116 4.97 17.12 1.32
CA TRP A 116 4.27 16.36 2.34
C TRP A 116 4.26 17.05 3.70
N LYS A 117 5.27 17.87 4.04
CA LYS A 117 5.29 18.62 5.31
C LYS A 117 4.09 19.57 5.40
N GLN A 118 3.78 20.29 4.33
CA GLN A 118 2.60 21.17 4.25
C GLN A 118 1.31 20.35 4.31
N LEU A 119 1.21 19.28 3.51
CA LEU A 119 0.05 18.39 3.52
C LEU A 119 -0.26 17.87 4.93
N LEU A 120 0.76 17.32 5.58
CA LEU A 120 0.67 16.66 6.87
C LEU A 120 0.56 17.63 8.05
N ALA A 121 0.77 18.92 7.84
CA ALA A 121 0.46 19.96 8.83
C ALA A 121 -1.06 20.26 8.88
N GLU A 122 -1.75 20.04 7.76
CA GLU A 122 -3.17 20.40 7.63
C GLU A 122 -4.10 19.19 7.71
N LEU A 123 -3.62 18.03 7.25
CA LEU A 123 -4.39 16.80 7.17
C LEU A 123 -3.70 15.69 7.96
N ASP A 124 -4.51 14.83 8.56
CA ASP A 124 -4.07 13.60 9.23
C ASP A 124 -4.83 12.39 8.67
N PRO A 125 -4.68 12.08 7.36
CA PRO A 125 -5.36 10.94 6.77
C PRO A 125 -4.78 9.63 7.31
N GLU A 126 -5.63 8.62 7.48
CA GLU A 126 -5.23 7.25 7.83
C GLU A 126 -4.42 6.61 6.69
N ILE A 127 -4.79 6.94 5.46
CA ILE A 127 -4.27 6.32 4.24
C ILE A 127 -3.77 7.39 3.27
N ILE A 128 -2.54 7.23 2.78
CA ILE A 128 -2.00 8.00 1.65
C ILE A 128 -1.54 7.04 0.56
N THR A 129 -2.05 7.22 -0.66
CA THR A 129 -1.61 6.49 -1.85
C THR A 129 -0.92 7.45 -2.81
N LEU A 130 0.32 7.17 -3.15
CA LEU A 130 1.10 7.88 -4.15
C LEU A 130 1.12 7.09 -5.44
N ILE A 131 0.75 7.73 -6.55
CA ILE A 131 0.89 7.18 -7.90
C ILE A 131 1.84 8.10 -8.65
N ALA A 132 3.05 7.63 -8.92
CA ALA A 132 4.11 8.48 -9.45
C ALA A 132 5.12 7.67 -10.28
N PRO A 133 5.92 8.33 -11.14
CA PRO A 133 7.05 7.69 -11.80
C PRO A 133 8.07 7.13 -10.80
N PRO A 134 8.81 6.05 -11.15
CA PRO A 134 9.78 5.42 -10.25
C PRO A 134 10.79 6.39 -9.63
N PHE A 135 11.33 7.31 -10.44
CA PHE A 135 12.32 8.29 -9.98
C PHE A 135 11.77 9.28 -8.96
N PHE A 136 10.49 9.64 -9.05
CA PHE A 136 9.85 10.47 -8.05
C PHE A 136 9.71 9.72 -6.72
N LEU A 137 9.33 8.44 -6.77
CA LEU A 137 9.22 7.61 -5.56
C LEU A 137 10.57 7.39 -4.88
N ALA A 138 11.65 7.32 -5.65
CA ALA A 138 12.99 7.27 -5.11
C ALA A 138 13.41 8.59 -4.45
N ASP A 139 13.11 9.73 -5.06
CA ASP A 139 13.38 11.05 -4.50
C ASP A 139 12.72 11.25 -3.13
N ILE A 140 11.42 10.91 -3.00
CA ILE A 140 10.72 10.99 -1.69
C ILE A 140 11.24 9.97 -0.66
N ALA A 141 11.92 8.91 -1.11
CA ALA A 141 12.63 7.94 -0.29
C ALA A 141 14.07 8.36 0.04
N GLN A 142 14.54 9.49 -0.52
CA GLN A 142 15.93 9.93 -0.48
C GLN A 142 16.90 8.88 -1.06
N ALA A 143 16.45 8.17 -2.08
CA ALA A 143 17.20 7.15 -2.80
C ALA A 143 17.51 7.60 -4.23
N SER A 144 18.59 7.06 -4.80
CA SER A 144 18.93 7.24 -6.22
C SER A 144 18.60 5.98 -7.01
N LEU A 145 18.02 6.15 -8.20
CA LEU A 145 17.78 5.05 -9.15
C LEU A 145 18.69 5.18 -10.36
N GLU A 146 19.18 4.04 -10.81
CA GLU A 146 19.88 3.92 -12.08
C GLU A 146 18.87 3.85 -13.25
N GLY A 147 19.06 4.71 -14.26
CA GLY A 147 18.17 4.81 -15.41
C GLY A 147 18.54 3.94 -16.60
N THR A 148 19.69 3.26 -16.58
CA THR A 148 20.31 2.58 -17.72
C THR A 148 19.38 1.60 -18.45
N HIS A 149 18.51 0.89 -17.73
CA HIS A 149 17.63 -0.15 -18.29
C HIS A 149 16.16 0.26 -18.38
N THR A 150 15.80 1.50 -18.01
CA THR A 150 14.40 1.99 -17.98
C THR A 150 13.65 1.77 -19.29
N TRP A 151 14.33 1.97 -20.41
CA TRP A 151 13.79 1.83 -21.77
C TRP A 151 13.19 0.45 -22.04
N ALA A 152 13.68 -0.60 -21.39
CA ALA A 152 13.27 -1.98 -21.66
C ALA A 152 11.98 -2.38 -20.93
N PHE A 153 11.66 -1.72 -19.82
CA PHE A 153 10.49 -2.03 -19.00
C PHE A 153 9.27 -1.16 -19.37
N ASP A 154 9.51 0.08 -19.80
CA ASP A 154 8.45 1.07 -20.11
C ASP A 154 7.46 1.24 -18.93
N VAL A 155 8.02 1.31 -17.71
CA VAL A 155 7.28 1.53 -16.47
C VAL A 155 7.15 3.02 -16.23
N SER A 156 5.98 3.57 -16.56
CA SER A 156 5.68 4.99 -16.40
C SER A 156 5.25 5.37 -14.98
N LEU A 157 4.59 4.45 -14.27
CA LEU A 157 4.00 4.69 -12.96
C LEU A 157 4.22 3.49 -12.04
N GLN A 158 4.37 3.81 -10.77
CA GLN A 158 4.37 2.89 -9.64
C GLN A 158 3.42 3.43 -8.57
N THR A 159 2.93 2.55 -7.70
CA THR A 159 2.03 2.93 -6.61
C THR A 159 2.61 2.52 -5.27
N ILE A 160 2.73 3.47 -4.34
CA ILE A 160 2.99 3.18 -2.93
C ILE A 160 1.79 3.62 -2.12
N HIS A 161 1.23 2.71 -1.36
CA HIS A 161 0.14 2.96 -0.43
C HIS A 161 0.67 2.81 0.99
N PHE A 162 0.45 3.84 1.79
CA PHE A 162 0.86 3.94 3.18
C PHE A 162 -0.38 3.99 4.07
N GLN A 163 -0.36 3.21 5.14
CA GLN A 163 -1.39 3.23 6.18
C GLN A 163 -0.75 3.38 7.55
N GLN A 164 -1.34 4.24 8.37
CA GLN A 164 -1.05 4.34 9.79
C GLN A 164 -2.20 3.76 10.62
N PRO A 165 -1.97 3.38 11.89
CA PRO A 165 -3.03 2.91 12.76
C PRO A 165 -4.13 3.97 12.92
N ARG A 166 -5.39 3.52 12.99
CA ARG A 166 -6.50 4.40 13.33
C ARG A 166 -6.26 5.00 14.71
N ARG A 167 -6.23 6.33 14.76
CA ARG A 167 -6.40 7.04 16.02
C ARG A 167 -7.90 7.15 16.26
N ASP A 168 -8.40 6.49 17.31
CA ASP A 168 -9.75 6.73 17.80
C ASP A 168 -9.84 8.19 18.23
N ARG A 169 -10.34 9.05 17.33
CA ARG A 169 -10.56 10.45 17.62
C ARG A 169 -11.89 10.55 18.37
N PRO A 170 -11.94 11.11 19.60
CA PRO A 170 -13.20 11.26 20.31
C PRO A 170 -14.18 12.09 19.46
N LEU A 171 -15.30 11.48 19.11
CA LEU A 171 -16.48 12.17 18.61
C LEU A 171 -17.18 12.75 19.84
N HIS A 172 -16.90 14.00 20.21
CA HIS A 172 -17.85 14.95 20.82
C HIS A 172 -17.17 16.31 21.00
N GLY A 173 -17.90 17.37 20.63
CA GLY A 173 -17.41 18.74 20.57
C GLY A 173 -17.17 19.37 21.93
N GLY A 174 -16.40 20.45 21.93
CA GLY A 174 -16.31 21.37 23.05
C GLY A 174 -14.89 21.85 23.33
N SER A 175 -14.68 23.13 23.04
CA SER A 175 -13.66 24.02 23.60
C SER A 175 -12.24 24.00 23.05
N LEU A 176 -11.84 25.23 22.75
CA LEU A 176 -10.49 25.77 22.64
C LEU A 176 -9.62 25.39 23.85
N GLU A 177 -8.31 25.47 23.59
CA GLU A 177 -7.19 25.37 24.53
C GLU A 177 -6.79 23.95 24.96
N SER A 178 -5.99 23.32 24.10
CA SER A 178 -4.89 22.51 24.60
C SER A 178 -3.61 23.03 23.98
N THR A 179 -2.97 23.98 24.67
CA THR A 179 -1.53 24.24 24.55
C THR A 179 -0.79 23.04 25.17
N ALA A 180 -0.95 21.87 24.57
CA ALA A 180 -0.05 20.75 24.82
C ALA A 180 0.98 20.78 23.70
N SER A 181 2.14 21.35 24.03
CA SER A 181 3.36 21.14 23.25
C SER A 181 3.47 19.65 22.90
N PRO A 182 3.89 19.28 21.67
CA PRO A 182 4.14 17.88 21.35
C PRO A 182 5.09 17.30 22.40
N PRO A 183 4.87 16.07 22.90
CA PRO A 183 5.79 15.48 23.85
C PRO A 183 7.19 15.49 23.21
N GLU A 184 8.12 16.21 23.83
CA GLU A 184 9.52 16.06 23.46
C GLU A 184 9.85 14.57 23.60
N PRO A 185 10.42 13.93 22.58
CA PRO A 185 10.89 12.57 22.74
C PRO A 185 11.99 12.56 23.81
N ASP A 186 11.85 11.66 24.79
CA ASP A 186 12.80 11.46 25.88
C ASP A 186 14.24 11.47 25.37
N LYS A 187 14.98 12.53 25.72
CA LYS A 187 16.39 12.75 25.34
C LYS A 187 17.37 11.76 25.99
N ALA A 188 16.88 10.75 26.71
CA ALA A 188 17.70 9.87 27.55
C ALA A 188 17.97 8.47 26.96
N ALA A 189 17.45 8.14 25.77
CA ALA A 189 17.69 6.85 25.11
C ALA A 189 18.47 6.97 23.77
N MET A 190 19.13 8.10 23.51
CA MET A 190 20.04 8.24 22.35
C MET A 190 21.42 7.69 22.69
N GLY A 191 21.56 6.38 22.53
CA GLY A 191 22.84 5.75 22.23
C GLY A 191 23.17 6.00 20.74
N VAL A 192 24.26 6.72 20.51
CA VAL A 192 25.16 6.76 19.34
C VAL A 192 24.54 6.38 17.97
N ASP A 193 24.52 7.38 17.09
CA ASP A 193 24.18 7.40 15.64
C ASP A 193 22.76 7.86 15.23
N ASP A 194 22.36 9.09 15.61
CA ASP A 194 21.39 9.91 14.84
C ASP A 194 22.14 10.80 13.84
N VAL A 195 22.78 10.17 12.85
CA VAL A 195 23.23 10.87 11.63
C VAL A 195 21.99 11.08 10.75
N GLY A 196 21.32 12.19 11.00
CA GLY A 196 20.29 12.74 10.12
C GLY A 196 18.89 12.23 10.41
N ARG A 197 18.11 13.05 11.12
CA ARG A 197 16.64 13.00 11.13
C ARG A 197 16.15 12.96 9.67
N SER A 198 15.94 11.75 9.14
CA SER A 198 15.56 11.54 7.74
C SER A 198 14.27 12.32 7.50
N ASP A 199 14.34 13.31 6.61
CA ASP A 199 13.21 14.14 6.22
C ASP A 199 12.32 13.45 5.17
N SER A 200 12.58 12.18 4.84
CA SER A 200 11.85 11.42 3.81
C SER A 200 10.37 11.23 4.13
N PHE A 201 9.58 10.94 3.10
CA PHE A 201 8.14 10.65 3.28
C PHE A 201 7.90 9.40 4.14
N PHE A 202 8.83 8.43 4.07
CA PHE A 202 8.77 7.18 4.82
C PHE A 202 8.91 7.38 6.33
N THR A 203 9.64 8.41 6.76
CA THR A 203 9.82 8.76 8.17
C THR A 203 8.85 9.85 8.65
N ALA A 204 8.04 10.43 7.76
CA ALA A 204 7.12 11.54 8.08
C ALA A 204 5.96 11.14 9.01
N ARG A 205 5.63 9.85 9.09
CA ARG A 205 4.57 9.27 9.92
C ARG A 205 4.94 7.85 10.36
N PRO A 206 4.33 7.33 11.44
CA PRO A 206 4.57 5.98 11.93
C PRO A 206 3.81 4.93 11.10
N TRP A 207 4.12 4.81 9.82
CA TRP A 207 3.48 3.85 8.92
C TRP A 207 3.61 2.42 9.46
N THR A 208 2.49 1.69 9.48
CA THR A 208 2.45 0.28 9.91
C THR A 208 2.15 -0.66 8.76
N GLU A 209 1.58 -0.14 7.67
CA GLU A 209 1.33 -0.93 6.47
C GLU A 209 1.82 -0.20 5.22
N ILE A 210 2.48 -0.97 4.35
CA ILE A 210 2.87 -0.51 3.02
C ILE A 210 2.41 -1.54 1.99
N LEU A 211 1.74 -1.06 0.95
CA LEU A 211 1.57 -1.79 -0.30
C LEU A 211 2.43 -1.12 -1.36
N PHE A 212 3.26 -1.90 -2.03
CA PHE A 212 4.07 -1.43 -3.14
C PHE A 212 3.72 -2.19 -4.42
N ASN A 213 3.32 -1.44 -5.44
CA ASN A 213 3.06 -1.95 -6.79
C ASN A 213 4.04 -1.30 -7.78
N GLU A 214 4.95 -2.12 -8.29
CA GLU A 214 6.03 -1.70 -9.19
C GLU A 214 5.63 -1.64 -10.67
N GLY A 215 4.43 -2.10 -11.01
CA GLY A 215 3.99 -2.25 -12.39
C GLY A 215 4.37 -3.61 -12.99
N SER A 216 4.75 -3.61 -14.26
CA SER A 216 4.94 -4.83 -15.04
C SER A 216 6.31 -4.86 -15.71
N SER A 217 6.98 -6.01 -15.62
CA SER A 217 8.26 -6.25 -16.31
C SER A 217 8.10 -7.02 -17.62
N ILE A 218 6.86 -7.32 -18.04
CA ILE A 218 6.58 -8.20 -19.19
C ILE A 218 7.28 -7.74 -20.48
N LYS A 219 7.39 -6.43 -20.71
CA LYS A 219 8.02 -5.86 -21.90
C LYS A 219 9.52 -6.12 -21.98
N ALA A 220 10.20 -6.28 -20.83
CA ALA A 220 11.64 -6.46 -20.79
C ALA A 220 12.06 -7.81 -21.40
N TYR A 221 11.20 -8.82 -21.34
CA TYR A 221 11.41 -10.15 -21.94
C TYR A 221 11.40 -10.16 -23.48
N ARG A 222 11.05 -9.06 -24.14
CA ARG A 222 11.24 -8.92 -25.59
C ARG A 222 12.73 -8.84 -25.98
N ASN A 223 13.61 -8.66 -25.00
CA ASN A 223 15.05 -8.54 -25.22
C ASN A 223 15.73 -9.88 -24.96
N GLU A 224 16.52 -10.37 -25.92
CA GLU A 224 17.28 -11.63 -25.79
C GLU A 224 18.23 -11.65 -24.57
N LYS A 225 18.63 -10.46 -24.10
CA LYS A 225 19.53 -10.27 -22.95
C LYS A 225 18.82 -9.73 -21.72
N TYR A 226 17.53 -10.03 -21.56
CA TYR A 226 16.71 -9.47 -20.48
C TYR A 226 17.30 -9.72 -19.07
N TYR A 227 18.03 -10.81 -18.89
CA TYR A 227 18.64 -11.20 -17.62
C TYR A 227 19.73 -10.25 -17.10
N PHE A 228 20.22 -9.31 -17.92
CA PHE A 228 21.10 -8.21 -17.49
C PHE A 228 20.34 -6.93 -17.12
N LEU A 229 19.05 -6.86 -17.41
CA LEU A 229 18.23 -5.67 -17.21
C LEU A 229 17.75 -5.56 -15.77
N HIS A 230 17.54 -4.33 -15.32
CA HIS A 230 17.10 -4.03 -13.96
C HIS A 230 15.89 -3.10 -14.00
N LEU A 231 14.81 -3.51 -13.34
CA LEU A 231 13.59 -2.72 -13.22
C LEU A 231 13.89 -1.40 -12.49
N PRO A 232 13.47 -0.21 -12.98
CA PRO A 232 13.58 1.01 -12.19
C PRO A 232 12.68 0.90 -10.94
N SER A 233 13.27 0.58 -9.80
CA SER A 233 12.54 0.32 -8.56
C SER A 233 13.36 0.73 -7.34
N LEU A 234 12.66 1.30 -6.35
CA LEU A 234 13.20 1.55 -5.00
C LEU A 234 13.76 0.28 -4.34
N MET A 235 13.19 -0.89 -4.64
CA MET A 235 13.65 -2.17 -4.08
C MET A 235 15.01 -2.61 -4.61
N ASN A 236 15.43 -2.13 -5.79
CA ASN A 236 16.80 -2.38 -6.26
C ASN A 236 17.81 -1.64 -5.38
N HIS A 237 17.52 -0.40 -4.99
CA HIS A 237 18.38 0.35 -4.08
C HIS A 237 18.35 -0.29 -2.67
N TRP A 238 17.15 -0.55 -2.14
CA TRP A 238 16.99 -1.07 -0.79
C TRP A 238 17.53 -2.49 -0.60
N GLY A 239 17.42 -3.34 -1.61
CA GLY A 239 17.91 -4.72 -1.59
C GLY A 239 19.36 -4.89 -2.06
N SER A 240 20.04 -3.79 -2.43
CA SER A 240 21.38 -3.84 -3.05
C SER A 240 22.45 -4.44 -2.15
N VAL A 241 22.33 -4.26 -0.83
CA VAL A 241 23.30 -4.75 0.16
C VAL A 241 22.81 -6.01 0.87
N ASP A 242 23.74 -6.83 1.36
CA ASP A 242 23.42 -7.90 2.30
C ASP A 242 23.35 -7.32 3.73
N PRO A 243 22.18 -7.36 4.39
CA PRO A 243 22.03 -6.86 5.76
C PRO A 243 22.92 -7.54 6.79
N LEU A 244 23.38 -8.77 6.52
CA LEU A 244 24.28 -9.48 7.43
C LEU A 244 25.73 -9.00 7.31
N GLN A 245 26.07 -8.30 6.24
CA GLN A 245 27.44 -7.90 5.92
C GLN A 245 27.67 -6.38 6.00
N ASN A 246 26.59 -5.59 6.14
CA ASN A 246 26.66 -4.13 6.06
C ASN A 246 26.00 -3.50 7.29
N ALA A 247 26.76 -2.67 8.02
CA ALA A 247 26.24 -1.93 9.17
C ALA A 247 25.27 -0.81 8.77
N ILE A 248 25.46 -0.22 7.58
CA ILE A 248 24.60 0.84 7.06
C ILE A 248 23.71 0.24 5.97
N LEU A 249 22.40 0.37 6.17
CA LEU A 249 21.38 -0.15 5.26
C LEU A 249 20.85 0.97 4.37
N PRO A 250 20.60 0.73 3.07
CA PRO A 250 20.15 1.72 2.09
C PRO A 250 18.65 2.02 2.21
N TYR A 251 18.05 1.80 3.38
CA TYR A 251 16.64 2.02 3.66
C TYR A 251 16.42 2.47 5.11
N PRO A 252 15.30 3.15 5.42
CA PRO A 252 15.01 3.59 6.78
C PRO A 252 14.64 2.42 7.69
N VAL A 253 15.64 1.86 8.40
CA VAL A 253 15.51 0.66 9.26
C VAL A 253 14.36 0.78 10.26
N SER A 254 14.19 1.95 10.88
CA SER A 254 13.14 2.23 11.87
C SER A 254 11.72 2.26 11.29
N VAL A 255 11.59 2.43 9.97
CA VAL A 255 10.32 2.33 9.24
C VAL A 255 10.09 0.88 8.86
N ILE A 256 11.07 0.25 8.22
CA ILE A 256 10.98 -1.14 7.75
C ILE A 256 10.68 -2.10 8.91
N SER A 257 11.37 -1.95 10.04
CA SER A 257 11.17 -2.82 11.21
C SER A 257 9.80 -2.66 11.88
N ARG A 258 9.14 -1.51 11.70
CA ARG A 258 7.83 -1.18 12.29
C ARG A 258 6.66 -1.80 11.54
N LEU A 259 6.82 -2.08 10.25
CA LEU A 259 5.74 -2.58 9.41
C LEU A 259 5.17 -3.89 9.96
N THR A 260 3.86 -3.91 10.14
CA THR A 260 3.09 -5.09 10.53
C THR A 260 2.41 -5.75 9.34
N SER A 261 2.18 -5.00 8.26
CA SER A 261 1.61 -5.51 7.01
C SER A 261 2.42 -5.01 5.82
N PHE A 262 2.74 -5.91 4.90
CA PHE A 262 3.42 -5.58 3.66
C PHE A 262 2.79 -6.34 2.49
N GLN A 263 2.44 -5.61 1.44
CA GLN A 263 1.95 -6.18 0.20
C GLN A 263 2.85 -5.76 -0.95
N TYR A 264 3.23 -6.74 -1.76
CA TYR A 264 4.08 -6.52 -2.91
C TYR A 264 3.41 -6.99 -4.20
N THR A 265 3.36 -6.12 -5.19
CA THR A 265 2.84 -6.41 -6.52
C THR A 265 3.89 -5.99 -7.55
N SER A 266 4.28 -6.93 -8.40
CA SER A 266 5.18 -6.67 -9.53
C SER A 266 4.88 -7.75 -10.55
N LEU A 267 4.37 -7.39 -11.73
CA LEU A 267 3.87 -8.38 -12.69
C LEU A 267 5.04 -8.93 -13.54
N PHE A 268 5.20 -10.26 -13.49
CA PHE A 268 6.29 -11.02 -14.09
C PHE A 268 7.68 -10.44 -13.77
N PRO A 269 8.05 -10.27 -12.50
CA PRO A 269 9.38 -9.78 -12.15
C PRO A 269 10.41 -10.87 -12.44
N PHE A 270 11.65 -10.46 -12.70
CA PHE A 270 12.76 -11.39 -12.75
C PHE A 270 13.02 -11.96 -11.35
N TYR A 271 13.39 -13.25 -11.24
CA TYR A 271 13.59 -13.89 -9.93
C TYR A 271 14.72 -13.24 -9.13
N ASN A 272 15.73 -12.70 -9.81
CA ASN A 272 16.84 -11.97 -9.17
C ASN A 272 16.34 -10.68 -8.52
N HIS A 273 15.42 -9.96 -9.17
CA HIS A 273 14.77 -8.79 -8.60
C HIS A 273 13.87 -9.18 -7.41
N THR A 274 13.08 -10.25 -7.54
CA THR A 274 12.33 -10.82 -6.40
C THR A 274 13.25 -11.12 -5.22
N ASN A 275 14.45 -11.66 -5.46
CA ASN A 275 15.42 -11.92 -4.39
C ASN A 275 15.88 -10.63 -3.68
N LEU A 276 16.10 -9.53 -4.40
CA LEU A 276 16.45 -8.23 -3.82
C LEU A 276 15.32 -7.72 -2.90
N VAL A 277 14.08 -7.80 -3.37
CA VAL A 277 12.88 -7.42 -2.60
C VAL A 277 12.79 -8.27 -1.33
N LEU A 278 13.01 -9.57 -1.44
CA LEU A 278 12.97 -10.49 -0.29
C LEU A 278 14.06 -10.19 0.75
N LYS A 279 15.23 -9.67 0.35
CA LYS A 279 16.23 -9.19 1.33
C LYS A 279 15.68 -8.06 2.18
N VAL A 280 14.95 -7.11 1.59
CA VAL A 280 14.31 -6.01 2.33
C VAL A 280 13.22 -6.56 3.27
N ILE A 281 12.31 -7.40 2.74
CA ILE A 281 11.18 -7.94 3.51
C ILE A 281 11.65 -8.75 4.72
N ARG A 282 12.76 -9.50 4.62
CA ARG A 282 13.31 -10.26 5.76
C ARG A 282 13.74 -9.38 6.95
N ASN A 283 13.91 -8.07 6.75
CA ASN A 283 14.22 -7.11 7.81
C ASN A 283 12.99 -6.41 8.40
N MET A 284 11.78 -6.74 7.93
CA MET A 284 10.53 -6.26 8.54
C MET A 284 10.23 -7.09 9.79
N THR A 285 10.94 -6.80 10.89
CA THR A 285 10.95 -7.64 12.10
C THR A 285 9.60 -7.76 12.82
N ASN A 286 8.68 -6.80 12.61
CA ASN A 286 7.33 -6.83 13.17
C ASN A 286 6.26 -7.28 12.17
N LEU A 287 6.65 -7.78 11.00
CA LEU A 287 5.72 -8.17 9.95
C LEU A 287 4.86 -9.36 10.39
N ARG A 288 3.54 -9.16 10.38
CA ARG A 288 2.51 -10.17 10.69
C ARG A 288 1.78 -10.64 9.44
N TYR A 289 1.57 -9.73 8.48
CA TYR A 289 0.85 -9.99 7.24
C TYR A 289 1.74 -9.71 6.04
N LEU A 290 1.91 -10.72 5.19
CA LEU A 290 2.68 -10.60 3.95
C LEU A 290 1.84 -11.06 2.78
N SER A 291 1.76 -10.28 1.71
CA SER A 291 1.12 -10.74 0.48
C SER A 291 1.87 -10.41 -0.79
N PHE A 292 1.70 -11.27 -1.79
CA PHE A 292 2.33 -11.16 -3.11
C PHE A 292 1.30 -11.25 -4.24
N GLN A 293 1.57 -10.53 -5.32
CA GLN A 293 1.00 -10.76 -6.63
C GLN A 293 2.09 -10.60 -7.69
N LEU A 294 2.46 -11.69 -8.35
CA LEU A 294 3.52 -11.73 -9.37
C LEU A 294 2.98 -11.98 -10.77
N ALA A 295 1.71 -12.34 -10.91
CA ALA A 295 1.02 -12.50 -12.18
C ALA A 295 -0.12 -11.47 -12.31
N PRO A 296 -0.52 -11.11 -13.56
CA PRO A 296 -1.72 -10.32 -13.78
C PRO A 296 -2.95 -11.03 -13.23
N SER A 297 -3.94 -10.26 -12.74
CA SER A 297 -5.22 -10.83 -12.35
C SER A 297 -5.90 -11.52 -13.55
N PRO A 298 -6.77 -12.53 -13.33
CA PRO A 298 -7.47 -13.20 -14.43
C PRO A 298 -8.18 -12.24 -15.38
N LYS A 299 -8.75 -11.15 -14.82
CA LYS A 299 -9.43 -10.09 -15.57
C LYS A 299 -8.50 -9.37 -16.56
N ASN A 300 -7.24 -9.15 -16.20
CA ASN A 300 -6.28 -8.36 -16.98
C ASN A 300 -5.16 -9.21 -17.62
N LEU A 301 -5.17 -10.53 -17.45
CA LEU A 301 -4.18 -11.44 -17.99
C LEU A 301 -4.07 -11.34 -19.51
N HIS A 302 -5.20 -11.37 -20.23
CA HIS A 302 -5.18 -11.27 -21.70
C HIS A 302 -4.56 -9.93 -22.17
N LYS A 303 -4.98 -8.82 -21.56
CA LYS A 303 -4.46 -7.48 -21.89
C LYS A 303 -2.97 -7.34 -21.58
N THR A 304 -2.52 -7.87 -20.44
CA THR A 304 -1.15 -7.66 -19.96
C THR A 304 -0.15 -8.62 -20.60
N PHE A 305 -0.54 -9.86 -20.87
CA PHE A 305 0.36 -10.92 -21.35
C PHE A 305 0.10 -11.29 -22.82
N SER A 306 -1.16 -11.56 -23.20
CA SER A 306 -1.46 -12.05 -24.55
C SER A 306 -1.25 -10.99 -25.64
N GLU A 307 -1.44 -9.72 -25.35
CA GLU A 307 -1.13 -8.63 -26.29
C GLU A 307 0.37 -8.51 -26.54
N GLU A 308 1.17 -8.64 -25.48
CA GLU A 308 2.63 -8.65 -25.54
C GLU A 308 3.17 -9.83 -26.35
N GLN A 309 2.58 -11.02 -26.14
CA GLN A 309 2.93 -12.22 -26.89
C GLN A 309 2.67 -12.07 -28.40
N LYS A 310 1.57 -11.41 -28.79
CA LYS A 310 1.21 -11.19 -30.22
C LYS A 310 2.19 -10.29 -30.96
N LEU A 311 2.99 -9.49 -30.24
CA LEU A 311 4.03 -8.64 -30.84
C LEU A 311 5.29 -9.43 -31.23
N GLY A 312 5.34 -10.74 -30.97
CA GLY A 312 6.22 -11.71 -31.65
C GLY A 312 7.67 -11.81 -31.18
N SER A 313 8.09 -10.99 -30.20
CA SER A 313 9.47 -10.98 -29.66
C SER A 313 9.62 -11.65 -28.30
N LEU A 314 8.51 -12.05 -27.68
CA LEU A 314 8.46 -12.62 -26.34
C LEU A 314 8.43 -14.16 -26.42
N ASP A 315 9.40 -14.85 -25.82
CA ASP A 315 9.21 -16.29 -25.51
C ASP A 315 8.22 -16.39 -24.33
N PRO A 316 7.01 -16.94 -24.55
CA PRO A 316 6.00 -16.99 -23.50
C PRO A 316 6.42 -17.85 -22.30
N LYS A 317 7.43 -18.73 -22.41
CA LYS A 317 7.87 -19.58 -21.30
C LYS A 317 8.68 -18.82 -20.26
N GLU A 318 9.46 -17.83 -20.65
CA GLU A 318 10.41 -17.16 -19.77
C GLU A 318 9.74 -16.46 -18.57
N PRO A 319 8.67 -15.65 -18.75
CA PRO A 319 8.01 -15.00 -17.62
C PRO A 319 7.46 -16.00 -16.60
N TRP A 320 6.91 -17.13 -17.07
CA TRP A 320 6.38 -18.18 -16.19
C TRP A 320 7.48 -18.95 -15.46
N MET A 321 8.63 -19.20 -16.10
CA MET A 321 9.79 -19.81 -15.43
C MET A 321 10.37 -18.91 -14.34
N GLU A 322 10.48 -17.61 -14.61
CA GLU A 322 10.92 -16.61 -13.64
C GLU A 322 9.95 -16.48 -12.45
N LEU A 323 8.65 -16.55 -12.73
CA LEU A 323 7.61 -16.60 -11.70
C LEU A 323 7.73 -17.86 -10.82
N ASP A 324 7.93 -19.04 -11.43
CA ASP A 324 8.09 -20.29 -10.69
C ASP A 324 9.30 -20.25 -9.73
N ARG A 325 10.44 -19.75 -10.23
CA ARG A 325 11.65 -19.51 -9.43
C ARG A 325 11.41 -18.49 -8.32
N SER A 326 10.66 -17.42 -8.61
CA SER A 326 10.28 -16.42 -7.61
C SER A 326 9.49 -17.04 -6.47
N TYR A 327 8.52 -17.91 -6.74
CA TYR A 327 7.77 -18.62 -5.69
C TYR A 327 8.64 -19.57 -4.86
N TRP A 328 9.65 -20.19 -5.48
CA TRP A 328 10.63 -20.97 -4.73
C TRP A 328 11.39 -20.08 -3.72
N LEU A 329 11.84 -18.88 -4.10
CA LEU A 329 12.50 -17.93 -3.20
C LEU A 329 11.57 -17.36 -2.11
N ILE A 330 10.32 -17.06 -2.49
CA ILE A 330 9.29 -16.59 -1.57
C ILE A 330 9.05 -17.64 -0.49
N SER A 331 8.91 -18.92 -0.85
CA SER A 331 8.68 -20.00 0.13
C SER A 331 9.74 -20.07 1.23
N HIS A 332 11.02 -19.83 0.88
CA HIS A 332 12.12 -19.78 1.85
C HIS A 332 12.02 -18.58 2.77
N SER A 333 11.68 -17.42 2.22
CA SER A 333 11.56 -16.17 2.97
C SER A 333 10.35 -16.18 3.90
N VAL A 334 9.22 -16.72 3.43
CA VAL A 334 8.01 -16.93 4.23
C VAL A 334 8.32 -17.88 5.39
N ARG A 335 9.02 -19.00 5.15
CA ARG A 335 9.48 -19.88 6.23
C ARG A 335 10.40 -19.15 7.22
N TYR A 336 11.36 -18.37 6.73
CA TYR A 336 12.26 -17.58 7.59
C TYR A 336 11.45 -16.64 8.48
N LEU A 337 10.55 -15.84 7.91
CA LEU A 337 9.68 -14.90 8.63
C LEU A 337 8.69 -15.59 9.58
N ALA A 338 8.26 -16.82 9.26
CA ALA A 338 7.39 -17.62 10.10
C ALA A 338 8.08 -18.18 11.36
N VAL A 339 9.38 -18.48 11.26
CA VAL A 339 10.19 -19.13 12.31
C VAL A 339 10.99 -18.09 13.12
N GLN A 340 11.65 -17.16 12.44
CA GLN A 340 12.52 -16.15 13.05
C GLN A 340 11.81 -14.80 13.23
N GLY A 341 10.76 -14.55 12.45
CA GLY A 341 9.96 -13.33 12.53
C GLY A 341 8.62 -13.54 13.24
N LYS A 342 7.74 -12.55 13.08
CA LYS A 342 6.39 -12.52 13.68
C LYS A 342 5.27 -12.81 12.66
N LEU A 343 5.60 -13.46 11.54
CA LEU A 343 4.63 -13.69 10.48
C LEU A 343 3.50 -14.60 10.98
N GLU A 344 2.27 -14.16 10.76
CA GLU A 344 1.03 -14.84 11.15
C GLU A 344 0.19 -15.22 9.94
N GLN A 345 0.26 -14.42 8.88
CA GLN A 345 -0.49 -14.64 7.65
C GLN A 345 0.38 -14.38 6.42
N PHE A 346 0.26 -15.31 5.46
CA PHE A 346 0.85 -15.17 4.14
C PHE A 346 -0.25 -15.35 3.08
N ARG A 347 -0.33 -14.44 2.12
CA ARG A 347 -1.29 -14.53 1.01
C ARG A 347 -0.60 -14.41 -0.35
N THR A 348 -1.00 -15.23 -1.30
CA THR A 348 -0.73 -14.97 -2.72
C THR A 348 -2.03 -14.74 -3.47
N TRP A 349 -2.03 -13.68 -4.26
CA TRP A 349 -3.13 -13.33 -5.15
C TRP A 349 -3.04 -14.04 -6.51
N ASP A 350 -1.88 -14.60 -6.85
CA ASP A 350 -1.73 -15.39 -8.08
C ASP A 350 -2.49 -16.73 -7.98
N PHE A 351 -2.98 -17.09 -6.79
CA PHE A 351 -3.89 -18.21 -6.57
C PHE A 351 -5.25 -18.02 -7.27
N GLU A 352 -5.61 -16.78 -7.64
CA GLU A 352 -6.76 -16.49 -8.50
C GLU A 352 -6.61 -17.15 -9.89
N LEU A 353 -5.39 -17.50 -10.33
CA LEU A 353 -5.14 -18.26 -11.55
C LEU A 353 -5.11 -19.76 -11.27
N GLU A 354 -6.11 -20.49 -11.76
CA GLU A 354 -6.25 -21.93 -11.55
C GLU A 354 -4.98 -22.73 -11.88
N THR A 355 -4.29 -22.36 -12.95
CA THR A 355 -3.09 -23.06 -13.45
C THR A 355 -1.89 -22.99 -12.50
N LEU A 356 -1.85 -22.02 -11.59
CA LEU A 356 -0.73 -21.83 -10.66
C LEU A 356 -0.97 -22.51 -9.30
N ARG A 357 -2.22 -22.87 -8.97
CA ARG A 357 -2.62 -23.28 -7.62
C ARG A 357 -1.80 -24.44 -7.08
N GLU A 358 -1.71 -25.54 -7.82
CA GLU A 358 -1.00 -26.74 -7.39
C GLU A 358 0.49 -26.49 -7.16
N SER A 359 1.14 -25.79 -8.10
CA SER A 359 2.56 -25.45 -8.03
C SER A 359 2.88 -24.54 -6.84
N ILE A 360 2.05 -23.52 -6.59
CA ILE A 360 2.20 -22.61 -5.45
C ILE A 360 2.02 -23.37 -4.14
N VAL A 361 0.94 -24.15 -4.00
CA VAL A 361 0.66 -24.93 -2.78
C VAL A 361 1.81 -25.88 -2.49
N ALA A 362 2.27 -26.64 -3.49
CA ALA A 362 3.39 -27.57 -3.32
C ALA A 362 4.67 -26.86 -2.82
N LYS A 363 4.98 -25.66 -3.32
CA LYS A 363 6.16 -24.89 -2.90
C LYS A 363 6.01 -24.32 -1.49
N ILE A 364 4.85 -23.76 -1.15
CA ILE A 364 4.62 -23.12 0.14
C ILE A 364 4.44 -24.16 1.25
N ASP A 365 3.57 -25.15 1.06
CA ASP A 365 3.33 -26.23 2.04
C ASP A 365 4.56 -27.12 2.21
N GLY A 366 5.34 -27.34 1.14
CA GLY A 366 6.61 -28.05 1.25
C GLY A 366 7.63 -27.38 2.19
N ARG A 367 7.41 -26.11 2.57
CA ARG A 367 8.30 -25.35 3.47
C ARG A 367 7.64 -24.98 4.79
N LEU A 368 6.34 -24.70 4.79
CA LEU A 368 5.57 -24.40 5.99
C LEU A 368 5.15 -25.71 6.69
N ARG A 369 5.51 -25.84 7.97
CA ARG A 369 5.19 -27.02 8.80
C ARG A 369 3.72 -26.97 9.28
N SER A 370 3.27 -28.05 9.93
CA SER A 370 1.90 -28.28 10.47
C SER A 370 1.26 -27.17 11.32
N LYS A 371 2.01 -26.15 11.75
CA LYS A 371 1.48 -24.98 12.46
C LYS A 371 0.77 -23.98 11.54
N TRP A 372 0.83 -24.17 10.23
CA TRP A 372 0.17 -23.32 9.23
C TRP A 372 -0.95 -24.08 8.54
N LYS A 373 -2.07 -23.39 8.31
CA LYS A 373 -3.22 -23.93 7.60
C LYS A 373 -3.48 -23.08 6.36
N HIS A 374 -3.55 -23.74 5.20
CA HIS A 374 -4.05 -23.14 3.96
C HIS A 374 -5.58 -23.14 3.96
N ASP A 375 -6.18 -22.04 3.52
CA ASP A 375 -7.64 -21.88 3.48
C ASP A 375 -8.29 -22.27 2.14
N GLY A 376 -7.48 -22.72 1.16
CA GLY A 376 -7.95 -23.04 -0.19
C GLY A 376 -8.17 -21.83 -1.09
N THR A 377 -7.88 -20.60 -0.64
CA THR A 377 -8.03 -19.35 -1.41
C THR A 377 -6.70 -18.64 -1.69
N GLY A 378 -5.58 -19.27 -1.33
CA GLY A 378 -4.25 -18.67 -1.42
C GLY A 378 -3.82 -17.92 -0.16
N LEU A 379 -4.48 -18.18 0.98
CA LEU A 379 -4.10 -17.64 2.28
C LEU A 379 -3.66 -18.76 3.22
N TRP A 380 -2.52 -18.54 3.86
CA TRP A 380 -1.96 -19.39 4.91
C TRP A 380 -2.01 -18.63 6.23
N ILE A 381 -2.56 -19.26 7.26
CA ILE A 381 -2.71 -18.69 8.60
C ILE A 381 -1.97 -19.57 9.60
N LYS A 382 -1.20 -18.96 10.50
CA LYS A 382 -0.54 -19.62 11.61
C LYS A 382 -1.56 -19.96 12.70
N ASN A 383 -1.65 -21.22 13.11
CA ASN A 383 -2.48 -21.65 14.23
C ASN A 383 -1.84 -21.18 15.54
N ILE A 384 -2.47 -20.19 16.21
CA ILE A 384 -1.99 -19.62 17.47
C ILE A 384 -2.42 -20.46 18.69
N SER A 385 -3.38 -21.38 18.52
CA SER A 385 -4.01 -22.18 19.60
C SER A 385 -3.10 -23.19 20.32
N SER A 386 -1.79 -23.21 20.05
CA SER A 386 -0.84 -24.16 20.68
C SER A 386 0.20 -23.50 21.58
N GLN A 387 0.14 -22.18 21.81
CA GLN A 387 1.13 -21.48 22.64
C GLN A 387 0.74 -21.30 24.12
N GLU A 388 -0.54 -21.39 24.49
CA GLU A 388 -0.95 -21.22 25.91
C GLU A 388 -0.77 -22.49 26.77
N ASN A 389 -0.65 -23.68 26.19
CA ASN A 389 -0.55 -24.93 26.97
C ASN A 389 0.88 -25.41 27.28
N SER A 390 1.91 -24.64 26.93
CA SER A 390 3.32 -25.04 27.17
C SER A 390 3.99 -24.35 28.36
N VAL A 391 3.30 -23.41 29.03
CA VAL A 391 3.82 -22.70 30.22
C VAL A 391 3.26 -23.26 31.53
N VAL A 392 2.19 -24.06 31.49
CA VAL A 392 1.52 -24.58 32.72
C VAL A 392 1.98 -25.98 33.12
N SER A 393 2.75 -26.70 32.30
CA SER A 393 3.14 -28.09 32.58
C SER A 393 4.47 -28.28 33.34
N ASN A 394 5.07 -27.22 33.89
CA ASN A 394 6.35 -27.31 34.61
C ASN A 394 6.27 -26.83 36.07
N SER A 395 5.09 -26.89 36.71
CA SER A 395 4.94 -26.46 38.11
C SER A 395 4.34 -27.49 39.06
N ASP A 396 4.29 -28.78 38.72
CA ASP A 396 3.86 -29.82 39.67
C ASP A 396 4.67 -31.10 39.47
N THR A 397 5.80 -31.19 40.17
CA THR A 397 6.41 -32.44 40.63
C THR A 397 7.47 -32.08 41.68
N ASP A 398 7.00 -31.87 42.90
CA ASP A 398 7.73 -32.14 44.15
C ASP A 398 6.99 -33.26 44.90
#